data_AF-W2SSQ9-F1
#
_entry.id   AF-W2SSQ9-F1
#
_cell.length_a   1.000
_cell.length_b   1.000
_cell.length_c   1.000
_cell.angle_alpha   90.00
_cell.angle_beta   90.00
_cell.angle_gamma   90.00
#
_symmetry.space_group_name_H-M   'P 1'
#
loop_
_entity.id
_entity.type
_entity.pdbx_description
1 polymer ?
#
loop_
_entity_poly.entity_id
_entity_poly.type
_entity_poly.pdbx_seq_one_letter_code
_entity_poly.pdbx_strand_id
1 'polypeptide(L)'
;LILRIRVEGFEALVDLNKKFGADIVTSKLIFHEAAKLGTEIHGISFHIGSGVDNCRPMVGTLQTARTLLDYGRLLGHPVQILDIGGGFLPTNDRSFLKTGHFIENTLSTCFEGITLAVIAEPGRFLVTNAQYVATRVNQKREGYMRADIWGPTCCSFDIIEVFSGFFYLSV
;
A
#
# COMPACT_ATOMS: atom_id res chain seq x y z
N LEU A 1 -0.98 9.74 -19.65
CA LEU A 1 -0.07 9.29 -18.56
C LEU A 1 -0.70 9.50 -17.19
N ILE A 2 -0.24 8.79 -16.15
CA ILE A 2 -0.60 9.05 -14.74
C ILE A 2 0.70 9.35 -13.97
N LEU A 3 0.73 10.45 -13.22
CA LEU A 3 1.89 10.85 -12.43
C LEU A 3 1.81 10.27 -11.01
N ARG A 4 2.80 9.47 -10.62
CA ARG A 4 2.89 8.96 -9.26
C ARG A 4 3.61 9.92 -8.33
N ILE A 5 2.94 10.35 -7.26
CA ILE A 5 3.49 11.24 -6.24
C ILE A 5 3.93 10.46 -5.01
N ARG A 6 4.91 11.02 -4.30
CA ARG A 6 5.38 10.50 -3.01
C ARG A 6 4.38 10.86 -1.91
N VAL A 7 4.25 10.01 -0.91
CA VAL A 7 3.40 10.27 0.26
C VAL A 7 4.23 10.36 1.53
N GLU A 8 3.68 11.00 2.55
CA GLU A 8 4.36 11.23 3.83
C GLU A 8 3.44 10.91 5.01
N GLY A 9 4.02 10.58 6.17
CA GLY A 9 3.29 10.36 7.41
C GLY A 9 2.66 8.97 7.60
N PHE A 10 2.89 8.02 6.69
CA PHE A 10 2.41 6.65 6.82
C PHE A 10 3.45 5.73 7.48
N GLU A 11 3.01 4.97 8.47
CA GLU A 11 3.76 3.86 9.06
C GLU A 11 3.32 2.57 8.36
N ALA A 12 4.05 2.17 7.31
CA ALA A 12 3.76 0.98 6.53
C ALA A 12 4.75 -0.14 6.84
N LEU A 13 4.27 -1.40 6.86
CA LEU A 13 5.13 -2.58 6.97
C LEU A 13 6.18 -2.63 5.83
N VAL A 14 5.79 -2.22 4.62
CA VAL A 14 6.71 -2.07 3.49
C VAL A 14 6.57 -0.65 2.93
N ASP A 15 7.58 0.16 3.19
CA ASP A 15 7.68 1.54 2.72
C ASP A 15 8.19 1.61 1.27
N LEU A 16 7.34 2.10 0.37
CA LEU A 16 7.62 2.25 -1.06
C LEU A 16 8.17 3.65 -1.40
N ASN A 17 8.04 4.64 -0.51
CA ASN A 17 8.41 6.04 -0.78
C ASN A 17 9.92 6.24 -0.92
N LYS A 18 10.72 5.33 -0.36
CA LYS A 18 12.18 5.32 -0.55
C LYS A 18 12.59 5.11 -2.00
N LYS A 19 11.75 4.47 -2.81
CA LYS A 19 12.06 4.08 -4.20
C LYS A 19 11.20 4.80 -5.23
N PHE A 20 9.95 5.12 -4.90
CA PHE A 20 8.97 5.61 -5.87
C PHE A 20 8.23 6.86 -5.40
N GLY A 21 7.73 7.62 -6.36
CA GLY A 21 6.92 8.82 -6.14
C GLY A 21 7.76 10.10 -6.26
N ALA A 22 7.26 11.05 -7.04
CA ALA A 22 7.83 12.39 -7.12
C ALA A 22 7.35 13.25 -5.94
N ASP A 23 8.24 14.06 -5.36
CA ASP A 23 7.83 15.13 -4.45
C ASP A 23 7.09 16.25 -5.21
N ILE A 24 6.54 17.23 -4.49
CA ILE A 24 5.73 18.29 -5.10
C ILE A 24 6.51 19.18 -6.09
N VAL A 25 7.79 19.44 -5.85
CA VAL A 25 8.62 20.27 -6.73
C VAL A 25 8.92 19.51 -8.01
N THR A 26 9.38 18.26 -7.87
CA THR A 26 9.63 17.37 -9.02
C THR A 26 8.36 17.12 -9.82
N SER A 27 7.21 16.95 -9.17
CA SER A 27 5.92 16.76 -9.84
C SER A 27 5.53 17.94 -10.73
N LYS A 28 5.72 19.19 -10.24
CA LYS A 28 5.47 20.39 -11.05
C LYS A 28 6.40 20.47 -12.26
N LEU A 29 7.68 20.11 -12.09
CA LEU A 29 8.63 20.03 -13.21
C LEU A 29 8.17 19.00 -14.24
N ILE A 30 7.71 17.82 -13.81
CA ILE A 30 7.21 16.78 -14.71
C ILE A 30 6.00 17.27 -15.51
N PHE A 31 5.04 17.97 -14.90
CA PHE A 31 3.94 18.58 -15.65
C PHE A 31 4.45 19.58 -16.69
N HIS A 32 5.39 20.46 -16.32
CA HIS A 32 5.92 21.44 -17.25
C HIS A 32 6.66 20.79 -18.43
N GLU A 33 7.47 19.76 -18.18
CA GLU A 33 8.15 19.01 -19.24
C GLU A 33 7.17 18.21 -20.10
N ALA A 34 6.12 17.61 -19.51
CA ALA A 34 5.08 16.92 -20.27
C ALA A 34 4.38 17.88 -21.24
N ALA A 35 4.06 19.10 -20.80
CA ALA A 35 3.47 20.14 -21.65
C ALA A 35 4.41 20.51 -22.81
N LYS A 36 5.72 20.70 -22.56
CA LYS A 36 6.71 20.99 -23.61
C LYS A 36 6.83 19.86 -24.64
N LEU A 37 6.74 18.61 -24.19
CA LEU A 37 6.82 17.42 -25.03
C LEU A 37 5.50 17.09 -25.73
N GLY A 38 4.44 17.89 -25.53
CA GLY A 38 3.11 17.61 -26.10
C GLY A 38 2.47 16.33 -25.54
N THR A 39 2.87 15.91 -24.34
CA THR A 39 2.36 14.70 -23.70
C THR A 39 1.38 15.04 -22.58
N GLU A 40 0.25 14.35 -22.55
CA GLU A 40 -0.82 14.62 -21.60
C GLU A 40 -0.75 13.73 -20.35
N ILE A 41 -0.86 14.37 -19.19
CA ILE A 41 -1.05 13.71 -17.90
C ILE A 41 -2.55 13.75 -17.57
N HIS A 42 -3.16 12.59 -17.47
CA HIS A 42 -4.59 12.40 -17.23
C HIS A 42 -4.91 12.09 -15.77
N GLY A 43 -3.90 11.85 -14.94
CA GLY A 43 -4.16 11.50 -13.55
C GLY A 43 -2.96 11.63 -12.63
N ILE A 44 -3.26 11.50 -11.35
CA ILE A 44 -2.29 11.46 -10.27
C ILE A 44 -2.52 10.16 -9.50
N SER A 45 -1.44 9.44 -9.21
CA SER A 45 -1.48 8.26 -8.36
C SER A 45 -0.60 8.40 -7.15
N PHE A 46 -0.91 7.67 -6.09
CA PHE A 46 -0.03 7.48 -4.96
C PHE A 46 -0.24 6.10 -4.36
N HIS A 47 0.67 5.66 -3.49
CA HIS A 47 0.51 4.41 -2.76
C HIS A 47 1.00 4.62 -1.33
N ILE A 48 0.15 4.33 -0.35
CA ILE A 48 0.41 4.62 1.07
C ILE A 48 1.47 3.73 1.74
N GLY A 49 2.21 2.94 0.95
CA GLY A 49 2.96 1.80 1.43
C GLY A 49 2.08 0.59 1.70
N SER A 50 2.71 -0.53 2.01
CA SER A 50 2.05 -1.83 2.10
C SER A 50 1.86 -2.24 3.55
N GLY A 51 0.62 -2.52 3.98
CA GLY A 51 0.33 -2.97 5.34
C GLY A 51 0.16 -1.81 6.30
N VAL A 52 -0.75 -0.89 5.97
CA VAL A 52 -1.01 0.32 6.75
C VAL A 52 -2.26 0.11 7.60
N ASP A 53 -2.15 0.36 8.90
CA ASP A 53 -3.27 0.29 9.84
C ASP A 53 -4.02 1.63 9.99
N ASN A 54 -3.31 2.76 9.80
CA ASN A 54 -3.85 4.10 10.01
C ASN A 54 -3.89 4.91 8.70
N CYS A 55 -5.10 5.15 8.18
CA CYS A 55 -5.31 5.93 6.96
C CYS A 55 -5.35 7.45 7.17
N ARG A 56 -5.29 7.97 8.41
CA ARG A 56 -5.38 9.42 8.69
C ARG A 56 -4.40 10.30 7.88
N PRO A 57 -3.13 9.90 7.62
CA PRO A 57 -2.19 10.71 6.83
C PRO A 57 -2.63 10.93 5.37
N MET A 58 -3.63 10.18 4.89
CA MET A 58 -4.17 10.32 3.54
C MET A 58 -4.77 11.70 3.27
N VAL A 59 -5.24 12.42 4.29
CA VAL A 59 -5.75 13.80 4.13
C VAL A 59 -4.70 14.70 3.50
N GLY A 60 -3.48 14.73 4.04
CA GLY A 60 -2.38 15.56 3.51
C GLY A 60 -1.93 15.13 2.11
N THR A 61 -1.99 13.83 1.83
CA THR A 61 -1.69 13.28 0.51
C THR A 61 -2.73 13.73 -0.52
N LEU A 62 -4.02 13.66 -0.19
CA LEU A 62 -5.11 14.09 -1.07
C LEU A 62 -5.10 15.60 -1.30
N GLN A 63 -4.76 16.40 -0.28
CA GLN A 63 -4.55 17.85 -0.44
C GLN A 63 -3.38 18.17 -1.39
N THR A 64 -2.29 17.40 -1.29
CA THR A 64 -1.15 17.53 -2.21
C THR A 64 -1.54 17.15 -3.64
N ALA A 65 -2.26 16.04 -3.79
CA ALA A 65 -2.79 15.60 -5.08
C ALA A 65 -3.73 16.65 -5.68
N ARG A 66 -4.61 17.26 -4.87
CA ARG A 66 -5.49 18.34 -5.31
C ARG A 66 -4.71 19.55 -5.82
N THR A 67 -3.68 19.97 -5.07
CA THR A 67 -2.81 21.09 -5.48
C THR A 67 -2.12 20.81 -6.82
N LEU A 68 -1.62 19.59 -7.01
CA LEU A 68 -0.96 19.18 -8.26
C LEU A 68 -1.96 19.02 -9.41
N LEU A 69 -3.18 18.60 -9.12
CA LEU A 69 -4.25 18.51 -10.11
C LEU A 69 -4.61 19.88 -10.66
N ASP A 70 -4.83 20.87 -9.78
CA ASP A 70 -5.13 22.24 -10.19
C ASP A 70 -3.95 22.83 -10.99
N TYR A 71 -2.72 22.56 -10.56
CA TYR A 71 -1.52 22.98 -11.29
C TYR A 71 -1.41 22.34 -12.69
N GLY A 72 -1.65 21.04 -12.80
CA GLY A 72 -1.64 20.35 -14.09
C GLY A 72 -2.70 20.88 -15.05
N ARG A 73 -3.92 21.14 -14.55
CA ARG A 73 -5.01 21.73 -15.34
C ARG A 73 -4.70 23.15 -15.79
N LEU A 74 -4.03 23.95 -14.96
CA LEU A 74 -3.55 25.29 -15.35
C LEU A 74 -2.58 25.24 -16.53
N LEU A 75 -1.78 24.17 -16.62
CA LEU A 75 -0.86 23.93 -17.74
C LEU A 75 -1.54 23.26 -18.96
N GLY A 76 -2.86 23.06 -18.93
CA GLY A 76 -3.63 22.48 -20.02
C GLY A 76 -3.73 20.95 -20.00
N HIS A 77 -3.26 20.29 -18.93
CA HIS A 77 -3.38 18.83 -18.84
C HIS A 77 -4.80 18.40 -18.43
N PRO A 78 -5.39 17.39 -19.10
CA PRO A 78 -6.71 16.87 -18.80
C PRO A 78 -6.70 15.92 -17.59
N VAL A 79 -6.27 16.40 -16.42
CA VAL A 79 -6.20 15.59 -15.20
C VAL A 79 -7.62 15.28 -14.72
N GLN A 80 -8.03 14.02 -14.84
CA GLN A 80 -9.38 13.52 -14.55
C GLN A 80 -9.39 12.25 -13.68
N ILE A 81 -8.24 11.59 -13.50
CA ILE A 81 -8.11 10.35 -12.75
C ILE A 81 -7.34 10.60 -11.46
N LEU A 82 -7.86 10.09 -10.35
CA LEU A 82 -7.16 9.98 -9.09
C LEU A 82 -7.04 8.51 -8.71
N ASP A 83 -5.82 8.04 -8.56
CA ASP A 83 -5.53 6.68 -8.11
C ASP A 83 -4.98 6.71 -6.68
N ILE A 84 -5.76 6.18 -5.74
CA ILE A 84 -5.38 6.15 -4.31
C ILE A 84 -4.45 4.98 -3.97
N GLY A 85 -4.13 4.13 -4.95
CA GLY A 85 -3.27 2.98 -4.84
C GLY A 85 -3.81 1.91 -3.90
N GLY A 86 -2.90 1.16 -3.28
CA GLY A 86 -3.20 0.12 -2.32
C GLY A 86 -2.54 0.39 -0.97
N GLY A 87 -2.46 -0.65 -0.14
CA GLY A 87 -1.83 -0.58 1.18
C GLY A 87 -2.73 -0.99 2.33
N PHE A 88 -4.03 -0.97 2.07
CA PHE A 88 -5.10 -1.40 2.98
C PHE A 88 -4.91 -2.85 3.40
N LEU A 89 -5.09 -3.09 4.70
CA LEU A 89 -5.12 -4.42 5.26
C LEU A 89 -6.55 -4.97 5.26
N PRO A 90 -6.73 -6.29 5.11
CA PRO A 90 -8.01 -6.90 5.39
C PRO A 90 -8.35 -6.67 6.86
N THR A 91 -9.56 -6.21 7.12
CA THR A 91 -10.08 -6.06 8.48
C THR A 91 -11.44 -6.73 8.58
N ASN A 92 -12.02 -6.82 9.77
CA ASN A 92 -13.45 -7.13 9.88
C ASN A 92 -14.31 -6.09 9.14
N ASP A 93 -15.55 -6.46 8.82
CA ASP A 93 -16.49 -5.64 8.04
C ASP A 93 -16.66 -4.22 8.63
N ARG A 94 -16.70 -4.11 9.96
CA ARG A 94 -16.86 -2.82 10.65
C ARG A 94 -15.67 -1.89 10.41
N SER A 95 -14.45 -2.39 10.55
CA SER A 95 -13.23 -1.63 10.31
C SER A 95 -13.05 -1.27 8.84
N PHE A 96 -13.51 -2.14 7.93
CA PHE A 96 -13.48 -1.88 6.49
C PHE A 96 -14.40 -0.72 6.14
N LEU A 97 -15.67 -0.77 6.56
CA LEU A 97 -16.64 0.31 6.33
C LEU A 97 -16.17 1.63 6.92
N LYS A 98 -15.56 1.61 8.12
CA LYS A 98 -14.99 2.81 8.75
C LYS A 98 -13.89 3.44 7.90
N THR A 99 -13.01 2.61 7.34
CA THR A 99 -11.93 3.08 6.44
C THR A 99 -12.51 3.60 5.13
N GLY A 100 -13.47 2.89 4.54
CA GLY A 100 -14.18 3.31 3.33
C GLY A 100 -14.84 4.68 3.49
N HIS A 101 -15.66 4.86 4.53
CA HIS A 101 -16.30 6.15 4.82
C HIS A 101 -15.29 7.26 5.11
N PHE A 102 -14.19 6.95 5.80
CA PHE A 102 -13.13 7.95 6.00
C PHE A 102 -12.52 8.42 4.67
N ILE A 103 -12.22 7.49 3.76
CA ILE A 103 -11.68 7.80 2.43
C ILE A 103 -12.70 8.60 1.62
N GLU A 104 -13.96 8.16 1.58
CA GLU A 104 -15.06 8.82 0.87
C GLU A 104 -15.29 10.25 1.35
N ASN A 105 -15.35 10.47 2.66
CA ASN A 105 -15.50 11.80 3.25
C ASN A 105 -14.30 12.69 2.91
N THR A 106 -13.08 12.14 3.03
CA THR A 106 -11.85 12.90 2.74
C THR A 106 -11.77 13.30 1.27
N LEU A 107 -12.13 12.39 0.35
CA LEU A 107 -12.22 12.66 -1.09
C LEU A 107 -13.25 13.76 -1.38
N SER A 108 -14.44 13.64 -0.79
CA SER A 108 -15.52 14.61 -0.98
C SER A 108 -15.10 16.01 -0.53
N THR A 109 -14.39 16.13 0.60
CA THR A 109 -13.88 17.42 1.09
C THR A 109 -12.71 17.94 0.25
N CYS A 110 -11.74 17.11 -0.11
CA CYS A 110 -10.53 17.59 -0.81
C CYS A 110 -10.79 17.94 -2.29
N PHE A 111 -11.78 17.28 -2.91
CA PHE A 111 -12.10 17.44 -4.33
C PHE A 111 -13.49 18.02 -4.57
N GLU A 112 -14.00 18.78 -3.61
CA GLU A 112 -15.27 19.50 -3.76
C GLU A 112 -15.27 20.37 -5.04
N GLY A 113 -16.38 20.32 -5.77
CA GLY A 113 -16.56 21.03 -7.04
C GLY A 113 -15.81 20.45 -8.24
N ILE A 114 -15.15 19.28 -8.09
CA ILE A 114 -14.49 18.60 -9.21
C ILE A 114 -15.04 17.19 -9.39
N THR A 115 -15.38 16.85 -10.64
CA THR A 115 -15.63 15.47 -11.05
C THR A 115 -14.31 14.79 -11.43
N LEU A 116 -14.00 13.67 -10.76
CA LEU A 116 -12.84 12.81 -11.03
C LEU A 116 -13.27 11.35 -11.05
N ALA A 117 -12.62 10.55 -11.90
CA ALA A 117 -12.63 9.11 -11.78
C ALA A 117 -11.65 8.71 -10.68
N VAL A 118 -12.16 8.16 -9.58
CA VAL A 118 -11.34 7.63 -8.49
C VAL A 118 -11.17 6.13 -8.66
N ILE A 119 -9.92 5.66 -8.70
CA ILE A 119 -9.56 4.24 -8.75
C ILE A 119 -8.66 3.88 -7.57
N ALA A 120 -8.54 2.59 -7.30
CA ALA A 120 -7.65 2.05 -6.27
C ALA A 120 -6.98 0.76 -6.78
N GLU A 121 -5.84 0.42 -6.19
CA GLU A 121 -5.03 -0.77 -6.52
C GLU A 121 -4.95 -1.77 -5.34
N PRO A 122 -6.08 -2.34 -4.88
CA PRO A 122 -6.08 -3.20 -3.69
C PRO A 122 -5.42 -4.57 -3.98
N GLY A 123 -4.31 -4.84 -3.31
CA GLY A 123 -3.64 -6.15 -3.31
C GLY A 123 -4.06 -7.03 -2.13
N ARG A 124 -3.28 -7.00 -1.03
CA ARG A 124 -3.52 -7.79 0.19
C ARG A 124 -4.95 -7.71 0.71
N PHE A 125 -5.57 -6.54 0.61
CA PHE A 125 -6.97 -6.35 0.99
C PHE A 125 -7.91 -7.42 0.40
N LEU A 126 -7.73 -7.79 -0.87
CA LEU A 126 -8.59 -8.76 -1.54
C LEU A 126 -8.20 -10.22 -1.25
N VAL A 127 -6.91 -10.53 -1.20
CA VAL A 127 -6.42 -11.92 -1.29
C VAL A 127 -5.93 -12.51 0.03
N THR A 128 -5.64 -11.70 1.05
CA THR A 128 -5.02 -12.21 2.30
C THR A 128 -5.90 -13.23 3.02
N ASN A 129 -7.22 -13.08 3.02
CA ASN A 129 -8.14 -14.02 3.67
C ASN A 129 -8.71 -15.07 2.71
N ALA A 130 -8.29 -15.09 1.44
CA ALA A 130 -8.85 -15.97 0.43
C ALA A 130 -8.21 -17.37 0.43
N GLN A 131 -7.03 -17.53 1.03
CA GLN A 131 -6.26 -18.77 0.98
C GLN A 131 -5.65 -19.10 2.33
N TYR A 132 -5.62 -20.40 2.65
CA TYR A 132 -4.91 -20.95 3.79
C TYR A 132 -3.83 -21.90 3.29
N VAL A 133 -2.63 -21.81 3.84
CA VAL A 133 -1.55 -22.75 3.57
C VAL A 133 -1.45 -23.70 4.76
N ALA A 134 -1.90 -24.94 4.58
CA ALA A 134 -1.69 -26.02 5.54
C ALA A 134 -0.42 -26.77 5.15
N THR A 135 0.50 -26.95 6.11
CA THR A 135 1.72 -27.72 5.92
C THR A 135 1.84 -28.80 7.00
N ARG A 136 2.37 -29.96 6.62
CA ARG A 136 2.69 -31.03 7.56
C ARG A 136 4.10 -30.83 8.09
N VAL A 137 4.29 -31.03 9.39
CA VAL A 137 5.63 -31.17 9.97
C VAL A 137 6.21 -32.51 9.50
N ASN A 138 7.21 -32.46 8.63
CA ASN A 138 7.82 -33.66 8.05
C ASN A 138 8.95 -34.22 8.92
N GLN A 139 9.62 -33.35 9.68
CA GLN A 139 10.73 -33.74 10.54
C GLN A 139 10.76 -32.86 11.78
N LYS A 140 11.08 -33.47 12.92
CA LYS A 140 11.43 -32.80 14.17
C LYS A 140 12.82 -33.29 14.56
N ARG A 141 13.73 -32.38 14.89
CA ARG A 141 15.03 -32.73 15.46
C ARG A 141 15.03 -32.40 16.95
N GLU A 142 15.23 -33.41 17.79
CA GLU A 142 15.47 -33.19 19.22
C GLU A 142 16.96 -32.86 19.43
N GLY A 143 17.22 -31.64 19.89
CA GLY A 143 18.55 -31.24 20.36
C GLY A 143 18.70 -31.62 21.83
N TYR A 144 19.62 -32.53 22.15
CA TYR A 144 20.14 -32.63 23.51
C TYR A 144 21.19 -31.54 23.71
N MET A 145 20.86 -30.51 24.50
CA MET A 145 21.89 -29.59 24.98
C MET A 145 22.83 -30.35 25.93
N ARG A 146 24.13 -30.25 25.66
CA ARG A 146 25.16 -30.72 26.58
C ARG A 146 25.09 -29.84 27.84
N ALA A 147 24.75 -30.45 28.97
CA ALA A 147 24.47 -29.77 30.25
C ALA A 147 25.67 -28.97 30.80
N ASP A 148 26.85 -29.21 30.25
CA ASP A 148 28.13 -28.59 30.56
C ASP A 148 28.27 -27.12 30.11
N ILE A 149 27.39 -26.60 29.25
CA ILE A 149 27.49 -25.22 28.73
C ILE A 149 26.40 -24.27 29.25
N TRP A 150 25.18 -24.75 29.57
CA TRP A 150 24.01 -23.87 29.82
C TRP A 150 23.23 -24.12 31.13
N GLY A 151 23.75 -24.92 32.07
CA GLY A 151 23.07 -25.18 33.35
C GLY A 151 21.76 -25.98 33.22
N PRO A 152 21.13 -26.37 34.36
CA PRO A 152 20.10 -27.42 34.38
C PRO A 152 18.71 -27.02 33.86
N THR A 153 18.56 -25.87 33.18
CA THR A 153 17.27 -25.47 32.61
C THR A 153 17.14 -25.99 31.19
N CYS A 154 16.45 -27.12 31.06
CA CYS A 154 16.00 -27.71 29.82
C CYS A 154 15.04 -26.73 29.09
N CYS A 155 15.56 -25.88 28.22
CA CYS A 155 14.76 -25.19 27.21
C CYS A 155 14.95 -25.92 25.88
N SER A 156 14.05 -26.84 25.56
CA SER A 156 13.94 -27.40 24.22
C SER A 156 13.55 -26.29 23.24
N PHE A 157 14.45 -25.94 22.33
CA PHE A 157 14.11 -25.13 21.16
C PHE A 157 13.63 -26.06 20.04
N ASP A 158 12.37 -25.91 19.64
CA ASP A 158 11.84 -26.60 18.46
C ASP A 158 12.23 -25.81 17.20
N ILE A 159 13.17 -26.34 16.41
CA ILE A 159 13.43 -25.86 15.05
C ILE A 159 12.46 -26.60 14.12
N ILE A 160 11.47 -25.87 13.60
CA ILE A 160 10.50 -26.38 12.62
C ILE A 160 11.03 -26.06 11.21
N GLU A 161 11.56 -27.06 10.51
CA GLU A 161 11.87 -26.94 9.08
C GLU A 161 10.62 -27.29 8.25
N VAL A 162 10.05 -26.27 7.59
CA VAL A 162 8.95 -26.44 6.65
C VAL A 162 9.51 -26.62 5.25
N PHE A 163 9.52 -27.85 4.75
CA PHE A 163 9.78 -28.12 3.33
C PHE A 163 8.46 -28.06 2.54
N SER A 164 8.39 -27.18 1.55
CA SER A 164 7.24 -27.01 0.67
C SER A 164 7.07 -28.23 -0.25
N GLY A 165 6.20 -29.17 0.11
CA GLY A 165 5.58 -30.08 -0.85
C GLY A 165 4.26 -29.47 -1.34
N PHE A 166 4.12 -29.25 -2.65
CA PHE A 166 2.87 -28.81 -3.25
C PHE A 166 1.75 -29.83 -2.95
N PHE A 167 0.69 -29.41 -2.28
CA PHE A 167 -0.56 -30.17 -2.18
C PHE A 167 -1.57 -29.60 -3.16
N TYR A 168 -2.06 -30.44 -4.08
CA TYR A 168 -3.28 -30.14 -4.84
C TYR A 168 -4.48 -30.35 -3.92
N LEU A 169 -5.28 -29.30 -3.70
CA LEU A 169 -6.61 -29.43 -3.13
C LEU A 169 -7.54 -29.93 -4.25
N SER A 170 -7.92 -31.20 -4.23
CA SER A 170 -9.08 -31.70 -4.97
C SER A 170 -10.32 -31.34 -4.17
N VAL A 171 -11.11 -30.40 -4.69
CA VAL A 171 -12.46 -30.06 -4.22
C VAL A 171 -13.43 -31.18 -4.57
#